data_AF-A0A0S9NFB1-F1
#
_entry.id   AF-A0A0S9NFB1-F1
#
_cell.length_a   1.000
_cell.length_b   1.000
_cell.length_c   1.000
_cell.angle_alpha   90.00
_cell.angle_beta   90.00
_cell.angle_gamma   90.00
#
_symmetry.space_group_name_H-M   'P 1'
#
loop_
_entity.id
_entity.type
_entity.pdbx_description
1 polymer ?
#
loop_
_entity_poly.entity_id
_entity_poly.type
_entity_poly.pdbx_seq_one_letter_code
_entity_poly.pdbx_strand_id
1 'polypeptide(L)'
;MPERLHSATGAMDTVRVQIQDAAKRIKRLGESSQQMGEITALAADLAEQAQVLALNAAIQAASAPACGQGFATVASEAQRLAACSADAASLIAGLVQALQSDTHDAMAAMDRATQGVVAGARLLEGPATPFPVPSPTEPT
;
A
#
# COMPACT_ATOMS: atom_id res chain seq x y z
N MET A 1 -10.92 -18.09 -38.94
CA MET A 1 -9.86 -18.44 -37.97
C MET A 1 -8.92 -17.28 -37.64
N PRO A 2 -8.32 -16.53 -38.60
CA PRO A 2 -7.37 -15.46 -38.26
C PRO A 2 -7.99 -14.29 -37.47
N GLU A 3 -9.24 -13.91 -37.75
CA GLU A 3 -9.90 -12.83 -36.98
C GLU A 3 -10.11 -13.15 -35.50
N ARG A 4 -10.37 -14.42 -35.15
CA ARG A 4 -10.57 -14.82 -33.75
C ARG A 4 -9.25 -14.78 -32.97
N LEU A 5 -8.14 -15.12 -33.63
CA LEU A 5 -6.79 -14.99 -33.05
C LEU A 5 -6.42 -13.52 -32.86
N HIS A 6 -6.62 -12.69 -33.89
CA HIS A 6 -6.33 -11.26 -33.82
C HIS A 6 -7.15 -10.56 -32.71
N SER A 7 -8.43 -10.92 -32.59
CA SER A 7 -9.30 -10.43 -31.52
C SER A 7 -8.85 -10.91 -30.14
N ALA A 8 -8.41 -12.17 -30.01
CA ALA A 8 -7.89 -12.71 -28.76
C ALA A 8 -6.58 -12.02 -28.32
N THR A 9 -5.66 -11.75 -29.24
CA THR A 9 -4.43 -11.00 -28.95
C THR A 9 -4.74 -9.57 -28.53
N GLY A 10 -5.66 -8.88 -29.22
CA GLY A 10 -6.11 -7.54 -28.82
C GLY A 10 -6.78 -7.49 -27.43
N ALA A 11 -7.52 -8.54 -27.07
CA ALA A 11 -8.06 -8.69 -25.72
C ALA A 11 -6.95 -8.84 -24.66
N MET A 12 -5.91 -9.63 -24.94
CA MET A 12 -4.74 -9.78 -24.05
C MET A 12 -3.99 -8.46 -23.86
N ASP A 13 -3.81 -7.69 -24.93
CA ASP A 13 -3.22 -6.35 -24.86
C ASP A 13 -4.05 -5.41 -23.97
N THR A 14 -5.38 -5.45 -24.10
CA THR A 14 -6.29 -4.64 -23.29
C THR A 14 -6.19 -5.00 -21.81
N VAL A 15 -6.18 -6.31 -21.48
CA VAL A 15 -6.03 -6.78 -20.10
C VAL A 15 -4.66 -6.39 -19.54
N ARG A 16 -3.59 -6.47 -20.33
CA ARG A 16 -2.24 -6.03 -19.91
C ARG A 16 -2.24 -4.55 -19.52
N VAL A 17 -2.85 -3.67 -20.33
CA VAL A 17 -2.95 -2.24 -20.03
C VAL A 17 -3.73 -2.01 -18.73
N GLN A 18 -4.85 -2.70 -18.53
CA GLN A 18 -5.64 -2.59 -17.30
C GLN A 18 -4.86 -3.04 -16.06
N ILE A 19 -4.10 -4.14 -16.14
CA ILE A 19 -3.24 -4.61 -15.05
C ILE A 19 -2.17 -3.58 -14.73
N GLN A 20 -1.51 -3.00 -15.74
CA GLN A 20 -0.48 -1.97 -15.54
C GLN A 20 -1.05 -0.71 -14.87
N ASP A 21 -2.25 -0.28 -15.26
CA ASP A 21 -2.89 0.88 -14.64
C ASP A 21 -3.34 0.59 -13.20
N ALA A 22 -3.80 -0.62 -12.93
CA ALA A 22 -4.09 -1.06 -11.57
C ALA A 22 -2.80 -1.09 -10.72
N ALA A 23 -1.68 -1.59 -11.25
CA ALA A 23 -0.38 -1.63 -10.57
C ALA A 23 0.12 -0.23 -10.21
N LYS A 24 -0.04 0.75 -11.11
CA LYS A 24 0.27 2.16 -10.82
C LYS A 24 -0.55 2.71 -9.65
N ARG A 25 -1.85 2.35 -9.57
CA ARG A 25 -2.74 2.80 -8.48
C ARG A 25 -2.33 2.16 -7.15
N ILE A 26 -2.02 0.87 -7.14
CA ILE A 26 -1.58 0.16 -5.93
C ILE A 26 -0.22 0.67 -5.46
N LYS A 27 0.72 0.95 -6.38
CA LYS A 27 2.00 1.55 -6.02
C LYS A 27 1.81 2.89 -5.29
N ARG A 28 0.96 3.78 -5.82
CA ARG A 28 0.62 5.05 -5.15
C ARG A 28 -0.05 4.85 -3.80
N LEU A 29 -0.88 3.81 -3.65
CA LEU A 29 -1.49 3.45 -2.37
C LEU A 29 -0.44 3.00 -1.36
N GLY A 30 0.56 2.21 -1.79
CA GLY A 30 1.70 1.82 -0.95
C GLY A 30 2.53 3.03 -0.50
N GLU A 31 2.85 3.96 -1.42
CA GLU A 31 3.55 5.20 -1.09
C GLU A 31 2.75 6.06 -0.09
N SER A 32 1.44 6.22 -0.30
CA SER A 32 0.56 6.94 0.62
C SER A 32 0.47 6.26 1.98
N SER A 33 0.44 4.93 2.01
CA SER A 33 0.41 4.14 3.25
C SER A 33 1.72 4.26 4.04
N GLN A 34 2.86 4.34 3.37
CA GLN A 34 4.15 4.64 4.01
C GLN A 34 4.12 6.02 4.68
N GLN A 35 3.65 7.05 3.97
CA GLN A 35 3.50 8.40 4.53
C GLN A 35 2.54 8.42 5.74
N MET A 36 1.44 7.67 5.68
CA MET A 36 0.54 7.52 6.83
C MET A 36 1.26 6.87 8.02
N GLY A 37 2.16 5.91 7.78
CA GLY A 37 2.97 5.28 8.81
C GLY A 37 3.89 6.28 9.52
N GLU A 38 4.56 7.14 8.75
CA GLU A 38 5.43 8.21 9.29
C GLU A 38 4.63 9.21 10.14
N ILE A 39 3.45 9.64 9.67
CA ILE A 39 2.56 10.54 10.42
C ILE A 39 2.07 9.88 11.71
N THR A 40 1.74 8.58 11.63
CA THR A 40 1.23 7.84 12.79
C THR A 40 2.31 7.65 13.85
N ALA A 41 3.56 7.38 13.44
CA ALA A 41 4.71 7.33 14.34
C ALA A 41 4.93 8.69 15.03
N LEU A 42 4.92 9.78 14.27
CA LEU A 42 5.02 11.13 14.82
C LEU A 42 3.88 11.43 15.82
N ALA A 43 2.66 11.01 15.54
CA ALA A 43 1.53 11.19 16.45
C ALA A 43 1.71 10.40 17.76
N ALA A 44 2.26 9.19 17.69
CA ALA A 44 2.60 8.39 18.87
C ALA A 44 3.68 9.08 19.72
N ASP A 45 4.75 9.58 19.09
CA ASP A 45 5.82 10.32 19.76
C ASP A 45 5.31 11.60 20.45
N LEU A 46 4.40 12.33 19.79
CA LEU A 46 3.77 13.52 20.37
C LEU A 46 2.86 13.17 21.57
N ALA A 47 2.15 12.04 21.50
CA ALA A 47 1.33 11.57 22.61
C ALA A 47 2.20 11.19 23.83
N GLU A 48 3.36 10.55 23.61
CA GLU A 48 4.31 10.24 24.68
C GLU A 48 4.90 11.51 25.30
N GLN A 49 5.28 12.50 24.48
CA GLN A 49 5.74 13.80 24.99
C GLN A 49 4.66 14.54 25.78
N ALA A 50 3.41 14.50 25.32
CA ALA A 50 2.27 15.07 26.05
C ALA A 50 2.06 14.36 27.40
N GLN A 51 2.27 13.04 27.46
CA GLN A 51 2.18 12.27 28.69
C GLN A 51 3.24 12.71 29.72
N VAL A 52 4.49 12.90 29.27
CA VAL A 52 5.58 13.41 30.13
C VAL A 52 5.28 14.83 30.61
N LEU A 53 4.79 15.70 29.73
CA LEU A 53 4.43 17.08 30.08
C LEU A 53 3.31 17.12 31.13
N ALA A 54 2.27 16.28 30.94
CA ALA A 54 1.15 16.18 31.86
C ALA A 54 1.56 15.61 33.23
N LEU A 55 2.49 14.65 33.26
CA LEU A 55 3.07 14.14 34.50
C LEU A 55 3.83 15.25 35.26
N ASN A 56 4.67 16.02 34.57
CA ASN A 56 5.40 17.13 35.18
C ASN A 56 4.44 18.18 35.75
N ALA A 57 3.36 18.49 35.02
CA ALA A 57 2.31 19.38 35.50
C ALA A 57 1.60 18.85 36.75
N ALA A 58 1.32 17.54 36.81
CA ALA A 58 0.72 16.90 37.98
C ALA A 58 1.62 17.00 39.24
N ILE A 59 2.92 16.76 39.08
CA ILE A 59 3.91 16.88 40.17
C ILE A 59 3.98 18.33 40.68
N GLN A 60 3.99 19.30 39.76
CA GLN A 60 4.04 20.71 40.11
C GLN A 60 2.74 21.17 40.81
N ALA A 61 1.58 20.68 40.35
CA ALA A 61 0.28 20.96 40.95
C ALA A 61 0.17 20.41 42.38
N ALA A 62 0.71 19.21 42.63
CA ALA A 62 0.77 18.62 43.97
C ALA A 62 1.66 19.42 44.95
N SER A 63 2.63 20.18 44.41
CA SER A 63 3.56 20.99 45.19
C SER A 63 3.03 22.41 45.52
N ALA A 64 1.85 22.79 45.00
CA ALA A 64 1.29 24.14 45.12
C ALA A 64 0.14 24.21 46.17
N PRO A 65 0.33 24.90 47.33
CA PRO A 65 -0.60 24.82 48.47
C PRO A 65 -2.00 25.42 48.28
N ALA A 66 -2.18 26.42 47.40
CA ALA A 66 -3.43 27.19 47.28
C ALA A 66 -4.12 27.11 45.91
N CYS A 67 -3.39 26.77 44.84
CA CYS A 67 -3.91 26.71 43.47
C CYS A 67 -3.90 25.28 42.87
N GLY A 68 -3.36 24.29 43.58
CA GLY A 68 -3.03 22.97 43.03
C GLY A 68 -4.21 22.11 42.59
N GLN A 69 -5.41 22.25 43.18
CA GLN A 69 -6.54 21.37 42.88
C GLN A 69 -7.05 21.50 41.43
N GLY A 70 -7.21 22.73 40.93
CA GLY A 70 -7.64 22.94 39.53
C GLY A 70 -6.58 22.47 38.53
N PHE A 71 -5.31 22.77 38.81
CA PHE A 71 -4.19 22.34 37.97
C PHE A 71 -3.99 20.82 37.98
N ALA A 72 -4.21 20.15 39.12
CA ALA A 72 -4.13 18.69 39.22
C ALA A 72 -5.20 17.98 38.38
N THR A 73 -6.43 18.53 38.33
CA THR A 73 -7.50 18.02 37.46
C THR A 73 -7.14 18.18 35.98
N VAL A 74 -6.63 19.36 35.59
CA VAL A 74 -6.19 19.59 34.20
C VAL A 74 -5.04 18.67 33.80
N ALA A 75 -4.07 18.48 34.69
CA ALA A 75 -2.95 17.57 34.46
C ALA A 75 -3.40 16.10 34.31
N SER A 76 -4.33 15.65 35.15
CA SER A 76 -4.89 14.30 35.05
C SER A 76 -5.66 14.08 33.74
N GLU A 77 -6.44 15.07 33.30
CA GLU A 77 -7.16 14.98 32.03
C GLU A 77 -6.21 15.03 30.83
N ALA A 78 -5.13 15.81 30.91
CA ALA A 78 -4.08 15.81 29.90
C ALA A 78 -3.36 14.45 29.80
N GLN A 79 -3.07 13.79 30.93
CA GLN A 79 -2.53 12.42 30.92
C GLN A 79 -3.51 11.43 30.27
N ARG A 80 -4.79 11.52 30.62
CA ARG A 80 -5.83 10.65 30.03
C ARG A 80 -5.92 10.84 28.52
N LEU A 81 -5.88 12.09 28.05
CA LEU A 81 -5.94 12.43 26.63
C LEU A 81 -4.67 11.96 25.88
N ALA A 82 -3.50 12.13 26.48
CA ALA A 82 -2.23 11.67 25.92
C ALA A 82 -2.21 10.14 25.77
N ALA A 83 -2.60 9.39 26.82
CA ALA A 83 -2.71 7.94 26.77
C ALA A 83 -3.70 7.47 25.67
N CYS A 84 -4.89 8.08 25.62
CA CYS A 84 -5.88 7.78 24.58
C CYS A 84 -5.36 8.06 23.16
N SER A 85 -4.58 9.14 23.00
CA SER A 85 -3.96 9.50 21.71
C SER A 85 -2.90 8.49 21.29
N ALA A 86 -2.07 8.01 22.24
CA ALA A 86 -1.08 6.97 21.99
C ALA A 86 -1.73 5.64 21.59
N ASP A 87 -2.80 5.25 22.27
CA ASP A 87 -3.57 4.05 21.93
C ASP A 87 -4.18 4.15 20.52
N ALA A 88 -4.78 5.29 20.19
CA ALA A 88 -5.33 5.54 18.85
C ALA A 88 -4.24 5.50 17.77
N ALA A 89 -3.08 6.10 18.01
CA ALA A 89 -1.95 6.05 17.09
C ALA A 89 -1.47 4.59 16.87
N SER A 90 -1.41 3.78 17.93
CA SER A 90 -1.05 2.35 17.84
C SER A 90 -2.05 1.55 16.98
N LEU A 91 -3.35 1.79 17.16
CA LEU A 91 -4.39 1.15 16.35
C LEU A 91 -4.27 1.54 14.87
N ILE A 92 -4.04 2.82 14.58
CA ILE A 92 -3.82 3.31 13.22
C ILE A 92 -2.56 2.68 12.62
N ALA A 93 -1.48 2.53 13.40
CA ALA A 93 -0.24 1.92 12.93
C ALA A 93 -0.47 0.47 12.48
N GLY A 94 -1.27 -0.30 13.23
CA GLY A 94 -1.68 -1.65 12.84
C GLY A 94 -2.46 -1.68 11.52
N LEU A 95 -3.41 -0.76 11.33
CA LEU A 95 -4.17 -0.63 10.07
C LEU A 95 -3.27 -0.26 8.89
N VAL A 96 -2.32 0.65 9.10
CA VAL A 96 -1.34 1.05 8.07
C VAL A 96 -0.46 -0.14 7.69
N GLN A 97 0.03 -0.92 8.66
CA GLN A 97 0.83 -2.13 8.37
C GLN A 97 0.04 -3.16 7.56
N ALA A 98 -1.24 -3.40 7.91
CA ALA A 98 -2.10 -4.28 7.14
C ALA A 98 -2.26 -3.79 5.70
N LEU A 99 -2.49 -2.48 5.50
CA LEU A 99 -2.60 -1.88 4.18
C LEU A 99 -1.30 -2.03 3.37
N GLN A 100 -0.13 -1.84 4.00
CA GLN A 100 1.16 -2.05 3.35
C GLN A 100 1.31 -3.50 2.87
N SER A 101 0.95 -4.47 3.71
CA SER A 101 0.96 -5.89 3.34
C SER A 101 0.02 -6.18 2.17
N ASP A 102 -1.22 -5.70 2.22
CA ASP A 102 -2.21 -5.91 1.17
C ASP A 102 -1.77 -5.30 -0.17
N THR A 103 -1.17 -4.11 -0.14
CA THR A 103 -0.63 -3.47 -1.35
C THR A 103 0.54 -4.26 -1.94
N HIS A 104 1.42 -4.81 -1.11
CA HIS A 104 2.52 -5.66 -1.55
C HIS A 104 2.00 -6.95 -2.21
N ASP A 105 1.04 -7.61 -1.58
CA ASP A 105 0.45 -8.85 -2.10
C ASP A 105 -0.31 -8.62 -3.41
N ALA A 106 -1.02 -7.50 -3.51
CA ALA A 106 -1.70 -7.11 -4.73
C ALA A 106 -0.72 -6.77 -5.86
N MET A 107 0.40 -6.11 -5.57
CA MET A 107 1.48 -5.90 -6.54
C MET A 107 2.05 -7.24 -7.06
N ALA A 108 2.30 -8.20 -6.17
CA ALA A 108 2.77 -9.53 -6.56
C ALA A 108 1.75 -10.29 -7.42
N ALA A 109 0.45 -10.14 -7.12
CA ALA A 109 -0.62 -10.71 -7.94
C ALA A 109 -0.69 -10.08 -9.33
N MET A 110 -0.48 -8.77 -9.44
CA MET A 110 -0.45 -8.07 -10.73
C MET A 110 0.76 -8.44 -11.59
N ASP A 111 1.91 -8.69 -10.98
CA ASP A 111 3.09 -9.18 -11.70
C ASP A 111 2.83 -10.57 -12.29
N ARG A 112 2.28 -11.50 -11.48
CA ARG A 112 1.85 -12.82 -11.97
C ARG A 112 0.81 -12.73 -13.08
N ALA A 113 -0.17 -11.84 -12.95
CA ALA A 113 -1.19 -11.63 -13.97
C ALA A 113 -0.58 -11.09 -15.28
N THR A 114 0.38 -10.17 -15.18
CA THR A 114 1.12 -9.63 -16.34
C THR A 114 1.88 -10.74 -17.06
N GLN A 115 2.60 -11.58 -16.32
CA GLN A 115 3.33 -12.73 -16.88
C GLN A 115 2.37 -13.72 -17.58
N GLY A 116 1.23 -14.02 -16.95
CA GLY A 116 0.20 -14.89 -17.52
C GLY A 116 -0.38 -14.37 -18.84
N VAL A 117 -0.69 -13.07 -18.90
CA VAL A 117 -1.18 -12.42 -20.13
C VAL A 117 -0.13 -12.42 -21.24
N VAL A 118 1.14 -12.15 -20.91
CA VAL A 118 2.24 -12.20 -21.90
C VAL A 118 2.47 -13.61 -22.42
N ALA A 119 2.44 -14.62 -21.54
CA ALA A 119 2.52 -16.02 -21.95
C ALA A 119 1.34 -16.42 -22.84
N GLY A 120 0.11 -16.02 -22.48
CA GLY A 120 -1.10 -16.27 -23.25
C GLY A 120 -1.06 -15.65 -24.65
N ALA A 121 -0.61 -14.40 -24.76
CA ALA A 121 -0.45 -13.72 -26.04
C ALA A 121 0.54 -14.45 -26.97
N ARG A 122 1.69 -14.90 -26.44
CA ARG A 122 2.68 -15.67 -27.21
C ARG A 122 2.15 -17.01 -27.75
N LEU A 123 1.30 -17.68 -26.98
CA LEU A 123 0.68 -18.95 -27.41
C LEU A 123 -0.30 -18.73 -28.58
N LEU A 124 -0.97 -17.58 -28.64
CA LEU A 124 -1.90 -17.22 -29.70
C LEU A 124 -1.20 -16.81 -31.00
N GLU A 125 -0.02 -16.21 -30.92
CA GLU A 125 0.79 -15.83 -32.10
C GLU A 125 1.41 -17.05 -32.80
N GLY A 126 1.56 -18.18 -32.09
CA GLY A 126 2.17 -19.41 -32.60
C GLY A 126 3.67 -19.23 -32.93
N PRO A 127 4.45 -20.32 -33.08
CA PRO A 127 5.76 -20.18 -33.70
C PRO A 127 5.55 -19.61 -35.11
N ALA A 128 6.28 -18.56 -35.47
CA ALA A 128 6.38 -18.14 -36.86
C ALA A 128 6.96 -19.32 -37.65
N THR A 129 6.09 -20.19 -38.17
CA THR A 129 6.50 -21.28 -39.04
C THR A 129 7.16 -20.62 -40.24
N PRO A 130 8.47 -20.82 -40.48
CA PRO A 130 9.06 -20.39 -41.73
C PRO A 130 8.24 -21.09 -42.82
N PHE A 131 7.66 -20.31 -43.72
CA PHE A 131 7.03 -20.86 -44.92
C PHE A 131 8.06 -21.84 -45.54
N PRO A 132 7.69 -23.10 -45.84
CA PRO A 132 8.61 -23.98 -46.53
C PRO A 132 8.94 -23.32 -47.88
N VAL A 133 10.21 -22.95 -48.07
CA VAL A 133 10.72 -22.48 -49.35
C VAL A 133 10.60 -23.67 -50.31
N PRO A 134 9.86 -23.56 -51.44
CA PRO A 134 9.78 -24.66 -52.39
C PRO A 134 11.18 -24.97 -52.94
N SER A 135 11.57 -26.25 -52.88
CA SER A 135 12.83 -26.74 -53.44
C SER A 135 12.89 -26.52 -54.96
N PRO A 136 14.04 -26.10 -55.53
CA PRO A 136 14.17 -25.75 -56.95
C PRO A 136 14.32 -26.97 -57.88
N THR A 137 13.55 -28.05 -57.67
CA THR A 137 13.72 -29.31 -58.43
C THR A 137 12.43 -29.83 -59.07
N GLU A 138 11.66 -28.97 -59.73
CA GLU A 138 10.83 -29.43 -60.84
C GLU A 138 11.59 -29.21 -62.15
N PRO A 139 11.99 -30.28 -62.87
CA PRO A 139 12.44 -30.15 -64.24
C PRO A 139 11.22 -29.91 -65.16
N THR A 140 11.46 -28.97 -66.08
CA THR A 140 10.73 -28.51 -67.28
C THR A 140 9.42 -29.17 -67.66
#